data_AF-A0A3M1PQF5-F1
#
_entry.id   AF-A0A3M1PQF5-F1
#
_cell.length_a   1.000
_cell.length_b   1.000
_cell.length_c   1.000
_cell.angle_alpha   90.00
_cell.angle_beta   90.00
_cell.angle_gamma   90.00
#
_symmetry.space_group_name_H-M   'P 1'
#
loop_
_entity.id
_entity.type
_entity.pdbx_description
1 polymer ?
#
loop_
_entity_poly.entity_id
_entity_poly.type
_entity_poly.pdbx_seq_one_letter_code
_entity_poly.pdbx_strand_id
1 'polypeptide(L)'
;MSEKPAIYLGSSPDPVPPLATAAPLEGGSSGDPLPPWRWAGSLRSILQQPTMKHGLLSASLLLLAIAAGNYLNFQGERLAQRWTNGLRYTDGAGQVAANDQANLRLYLDGFANSTPAERDRIQTQLGQIERRAKVYARISIFYYTRLFSAIALASSTGIIAAVCLFYISKVGWKDANNYIVNIFVVTSGITVLVGAFPVVFQQENNVQKTPSFS
;
A
#
# COMPACT_ATOMS: atom_id res chain seq x y z
N MET A 1 -41.20 -15.80 -30.34
CA MET A 1 -40.30 -16.85 -30.83
C MET A 1 -40.13 -17.84 -29.70
N SER A 2 -40.63 -19.06 -29.89
CA SER A 2 -40.77 -20.09 -28.85
C SER A 2 -39.57 -21.04 -28.96
N GLU A 3 -38.70 -21.03 -27.96
CA GLU A 3 -37.55 -21.93 -27.89
C GLU A 3 -37.99 -23.32 -27.44
N LYS A 4 -37.67 -24.34 -28.25
CA LYS A 4 -37.86 -25.75 -27.92
C LYS A 4 -36.84 -26.18 -26.86
N PRO A 5 -37.24 -26.94 -25.83
CA PRO A 5 -36.29 -27.53 -24.89
C PRO A 5 -35.52 -28.68 -25.54
N ALA A 6 -34.19 -28.65 -25.40
CA ALA A 6 -33.30 -29.72 -25.84
C ALA A 6 -33.38 -30.91 -24.88
N ILE A 7 -33.75 -32.07 -25.43
CA ILE A 7 -33.79 -33.36 -24.75
C ILE A 7 -32.36 -33.87 -24.64
N TYR A 8 -31.82 -33.93 -23.41
CA TYR A 8 -30.55 -34.57 -23.12
C TYR A 8 -30.75 -36.10 -23.10
N LEU A 9 -30.22 -36.77 -24.12
CA LEU A 9 -30.11 -38.23 -24.16
C LEU A 9 -28.97 -38.66 -23.22
N GLY A 10 -29.30 -39.58 -22.32
CA GLY A 10 -28.42 -40.07 -21.26
C GLY A 10 -27.10 -40.64 -21.79
N SER A 11 -26.01 -40.18 -21.18
CA SER A 11 -24.68 -40.75 -21.31
C SER A 11 -24.65 -42.16 -20.73
N SER A 12 -24.08 -43.08 -21.52
CA SER A 12 -23.80 -44.47 -21.16
C SER A 12 -23.00 -44.56 -19.86
N PRO A 13 -23.29 -45.50 -18.95
CA PRO A 13 -22.50 -45.70 -17.74
C PRO A 13 -21.08 -46.13 -18.10
N ASP A 14 -20.09 -45.39 -17.59
CA ASP A 14 -18.67 -45.68 -17.78
C ASP A 14 -18.30 -47.08 -17.26
N PRO A 15 -17.35 -47.78 -17.93
CA PRO A 15 -16.88 -49.08 -17.49
C PRO A 15 -16.17 -48.96 -16.12
N VAL A 16 -16.60 -49.80 -15.18
CA VAL A 16 -16.02 -49.92 -13.84
C VAL A 16 -14.53 -50.27 -13.97
N PRO A 17 -13.61 -49.48 -13.38
CA PRO A 17 -12.19 -49.79 -13.44
C PRO A 17 -11.88 -51.10 -12.70
N PRO A 18 -10.90 -51.89 -13.19
CA PRO A 18 -10.51 -53.13 -12.54
C PRO A 18 -10.02 -52.86 -11.12
N LEU A 19 -10.48 -53.72 -10.19
CA LEU A 19 -10.15 -53.69 -8.78
C LEU A 19 -8.62 -53.73 -8.61
N ALA A 20 -8.03 -52.60 -8.23
CA ALA A 20 -6.60 -52.48 -8.01
C ALA A 20 -6.19 -53.48 -6.92
N THR A 21 -5.36 -54.43 -7.30
CA THR A 21 -4.75 -55.41 -6.40
C THR A 21 -3.89 -54.63 -5.41
N ALA A 22 -4.28 -54.62 -4.14
CA ALA A 22 -3.55 -53.93 -3.09
C ALA A 22 -2.11 -54.45 -3.03
N ALA A 23 -1.15 -53.58 -3.35
CA ALA A 23 0.25 -53.85 -3.15
C ALA A 23 0.52 -54.08 -1.65
N PRO A 24 1.46 -54.96 -1.28
CA PRO A 24 1.76 -55.25 0.11
C PRO A 24 2.25 -53.97 0.79
N LEU A 25 1.62 -53.60 1.90
CA LEU A 25 2.12 -52.58 2.80
C LEU A 25 3.40 -53.13 3.45
N GLU A 26 4.55 -52.87 2.83
CA GLU A 26 5.84 -53.08 3.51
C GLU A 26 5.95 -52.08 4.66
N GLY A 27 5.65 -52.59 5.86
CA GLY A 27 5.90 -51.93 7.13
C GLY A 27 7.40 -51.82 7.39
N GLY A 28 8.00 -50.73 6.90
CA GLY A 28 9.33 -50.30 7.31
C GLY A 28 9.22 -49.13 8.29
N SER A 29 8.99 -49.42 9.57
CA SER A 29 8.97 -48.44 10.67
C SER A 29 10.38 -48.21 11.25
N SER A 30 11.36 -47.82 10.43
CA SER A 30 12.62 -47.28 10.95
C SER A 30 12.58 -45.76 10.87
N GLY A 31 12.42 -45.13 12.04
CA GLY A 31 12.44 -43.67 12.24
C GLY A 31 13.80 -43.04 12.01
N ASP A 32 14.54 -43.50 11.00
CA ASP A 32 15.83 -42.93 10.64
C ASP A 32 15.58 -41.61 9.91
N PRO A 33 16.13 -40.48 10.41
CA PRO A 33 15.98 -39.20 9.75
C PRO A 33 16.54 -39.29 8.33
N LEU A 34 15.70 -38.98 7.34
CA LEU A 34 16.08 -39.00 5.93
C LEU A 34 17.36 -38.16 5.72
N PRO A 35 18.34 -38.68 4.98
CA PRO A 35 19.61 -37.99 4.82
C PRO A 35 19.42 -36.63 4.12
N PRO A 36 20.17 -35.59 4.53
CA PRO A 36 19.93 -34.19 4.16
C PRO A 36 19.93 -33.93 2.64
N TRP A 37 20.64 -34.76 1.85
CA TRP A 37 20.69 -34.63 0.39
C TRP A 37 19.39 -35.03 -0.32
N ARG A 38 18.53 -35.89 0.28
CA ARG A 38 17.22 -36.22 -0.32
C ARG A 38 16.28 -35.00 -0.31
N TRP A 39 16.40 -34.13 0.69
CA TRP A 39 15.66 -32.87 0.76
C TRP A 39 16.09 -31.89 -0.34
N ALA A 40 17.37 -31.85 -0.69
CA ALA A 40 17.89 -30.99 -1.76
C ALA A 40 17.34 -31.39 -3.15
N GLY A 41 17.20 -32.69 -3.42
CA GLY A 41 16.60 -33.19 -4.68
C GLY A 41 15.11 -32.86 -4.80
N SER A 42 14.37 -33.02 -3.71
CA SER A 42 12.94 -32.66 -3.60
C SER A 42 12.70 -31.16 -3.83
N LEU A 43 13.51 -30.30 -3.22
CA LEU A 43 13.37 -28.85 -3.42
C LEU A 43 13.63 -28.42 -4.86
N ARG A 44 14.59 -29.06 -5.53
CA ARG A 44 14.91 -28.73 -6.93
C ARG A 44 13.78 -29.09 -7.89
N SER A 45 13.13 -30.25 -7.71
CA SER A 45 12.00 -30.65 -8.57
C SER A 45 10.77 -29.76 -8.33
N ILE A 46 10.52 -29.36 -7.08
CA ILE A 46 9.47 -28.39 -6.74
C ILE A 46 9.75 -27.04 -7.40
N LEU A 47 10.98 -26.51 -7.30
CA LEU A 47 11.37 -25.23 -7.91
C LEU A 47 11.30 -25.23 -9.45
N GLN A 48 11.34 -26.40 -10.09
CA GLN A 48 11.25 -26.52 -11.54
C GLN A 48 9.81 -26.44 -12.07
N GLN A 49 8.79 -26.59 -11.21
CA GLN A 49 7.40 -26.50 -11.64
C GLN A 49 7.10 -25.11 -12.25
N PRO A 50 6.45 -25.03 -13.42
CA PRO A 50 6.14 -23.75 -14.08
C PRO A 50 5.37 -22.79 -13.17
N THR A 51 4.45 -23.32 -12.37
CA THR A 51 3.65 -22.57 -11.38
C THR A 51 4.53 -21.87 -10.34
N MET A 52 5.57 -22.54 -9.85
CA MET A 52 6.51 -21.97 -8.88
C MET A 52 7.31 -20.80 -9.47
N LYS A 53 7.69 -20.88 -10.76
CA LYS A 53 8.37 -19.76 -11.44
C LYS A 53 7.49 -18.51 -11.53
N HIS A 54 6.22 -18.68 -11.87
CA HIS A 54 5.25 -17.57 -11.88
C HIS A 54 5.02 -17.01 -10.47
N GLY A 55 4.88 -17.88 -9.46
CA GLY A 55 4.74 -17.48 -8.06
C GLY A 55 5.94 -16.68 -7.56
N LEU A 56 7.16 -17.13 -7.85
CA LEU A 56 8.39 -16.42 -7.51
C LEU A 56 8.50 -15.06 -8.21
N LEU A 57 8.10 -14.98 -9.49
CA LEU A 57 8.06 -13.71 -10.21
C LEU A 57 7.07 -12.75 -9.53
N SER A 58 5.85 -13.20 -9.23
CA SER A 58 4.84 -12.36 -8.55
C SER A 58 5.32 -11.89 -7.19
N ALA A 59 5.94 -12.78 -6.39
CA ALA A 59 6.53 -12.43 -5.11
C ALA A 59 7.65 -11.38 -5.28
N SER A 60 8.53 -11.53 -6.27
CA SER A 60 9.60 -10.56 -6.54
C SER A 60 9.07 -9.19 -6.95
N LEU A 61 8.00 -9.14 -7.75
CA LEU A 61 7.34 -7.89 -8.16
C LEU A 61 6.67 -7.19 -6.97
N LEU A 62 6.03 -7.96 -6.08
CA LEU A 62 5.44 -7.43 -4.86
C LEU A 62 6.52 -6.85 -3.93
N LEU A 63 7.63 -7.58 -3.72
CA LEU A 63 8.76 -7.09 -2.93
C LEU A 63 9.38 -5.82 -3.54
N LEU A 64 9.52 -5.78 -4.87
CA LEU A 64 10.02 -4.60 -5.57
C LEU A 64 9.07 -3.42 -5.39
N ALA A 65 7.75 -3.62 -5.48
CA ALA A 65 6.76 -2.57 -5.26
C ALA A 65 6.78 -2.05 -3.81
N ILE A 66 6.94 -2.94 -2.82
CA ILE A 66 7.10 -2.56 -1.41
C ILE A 66 8.38 -1.73 -1.22
N ALA A 67 9.51 -2.19 -1.78
CA ALA A 67 10.78 -1.47 -1.72
C ALA A 67 10.69 -0.09 -2.39
N ALA A 68 10.07 -0.01 -3.58
CA ALA A 68 9.83 1.24 -4.29
C ALA A 68 8.92 2.20 -3.49
N GLY A 69 7.85 1.68 -2.88
CA GLY A 69 6.97 2.46 -2.02
C GLY A 69 7.69 3.04 -0.81
N ASN A 70 8.53 2.24 -0.12
CA ASN A 70 9.35 2.73 0.99
C ASN A 70 10.37 3.78 0.54
N TYR A 71 11.00 3.59 -0.62
CA TYR A 71 11.92 4.56 -1.20
C TYR A 71 11.23 5.89 -1.54
N LEU A 72 10.04 5.84 -2.17
CA LEU A 72 9.24 7.03 -2.49
C LEU A 72 8.79 7.76 -1.23
N ASN A 73 8.36 7.04 -0.19
CA ASN A 73 8.03 7.63 1.11
C ASN A 73 9.23 8.36 1.72
N PHE A 74 10.40 7.71 1.75
CA PHE A 74 11.62 8.32 2.26
C PHE A 74 12.00 9.60 1.49
N GLN A 75 11.91 9.57 0.16
CA GLN A 75 12.19 10.77 -0.64
C GLN A 75 11.15 11.87 -0.44
N GLY A 76 9.87 11.49 -0.33
CA GLY A 76 8.78 12.41 -0.04
C GLY A 76 8.97 13.10 1.31
N GLU A 77 9.39 12.38 2.35
CA GLU A 77 9.70 12.97 3.67
C GLU A 77 10.83 13.98 3.59
N ARG A 78 11.91 13.68 2.85
CA ARG A 78 13.02 14.61 2.64
C ARG A 78 12.60 15.87 1.89
N LEU A 79 11.77 15.72 0.85
CA LEU A 79 11.23 16.86 0.10
C LEU A 79 10.30 17.70 0.97
N ALA A 80 9.43 17.06 1.74
CA ALA A 80 8.52 17.74 2.65
C ALA A 80 9.29 18.51 3.73
N GLN A 81 10.32 17.90 4.34
CA GLN A 81 11.18 18.59 5.31
C GLN A 81 11.89 19.81 4.70
N ARG A 82 12.41 19.68 3.48
CA ARG A 82 13.05 20.82 2.77
C ARG A 82 12.08 21.95 2.50
N TRP A 83 10.88 21.61 2.03
CA TRP A 83 9.85 22.58 1.71
C TRP A 83 9.27 23.25 2.97
N THR A 84 9.21 22.50 4.07
CA THR A 84 8.65 22.99 5.34
C THR A 84 9.66 23.66 6.26
N ASN A 85 10.95 23.56 5.94
CA ASN A 85 12.00 24.22 6.72
C ASN A 85 11.76 25.74 6.76
N GLY A 86 11.68 26.31 7.96
CA GLY A 86 11.40 27.73 8.18
C GLY A 86 9.91 28.10 8.24
N LEU A 87 8.98 27.18 8.02
CA LEU A 87 7.56 27.44 8.26
C LEU A 87 7.27 27.52 9.76
N ARG A 88 6.45 28.49 10.15
CA ARG A 88 6.14 28.92 11.53
C ARG A 88 5.76 27.79 12.52
N TYR A 89 5.14 26.71 12.06
CA TYR A 89 4.58 25.64 12.91
C TYR A 89 5.26 24.28 12.72
N THR A 90 6.50 24.28 12.25
CA THR A 90 7.26 23.05 11.95
C THR A 90 8.44 22.91 12.91
N ASP A 91 9.01 21.71 13.03
CA ASP A 91 10.02 21.39 14.06
C ASP A 91 11.31 22.24 13.92
N GLY A 92 11.52 22.96 12.82
CA GLY A 92 12.62 23.91 12.58
C GLY A 92 12.32 25.39 12.92
N ALA A 93 11.12 25.73 13.39
CA ALA A 93 10.66 27.11 13.56
C ALA A 93 11.11 27.82 14.85
N GLY A 94 12.09 27.28 15.58
CA GLY A 94 12.43 27.70 16.94
C GLY A 94 12.66 29.21 17.12
N GLN A 95 13.29 29.88 16.14
CA GLN A 95 13.49 31.34 16.16
C GLN A 95 12.20 32.13 15.91
N VAL A 96 11.31 31.63 15.05
CA VAL A 96 10.04 32.31 14.72
C VAL A 96 9.11 32.30 15.94
N ALA A 97 9.04 31.17 16.66
CA ALA A 97 8.22 31.03 17.86
C ALA A 97 8.70 31.93 19.01
N ALA A 98 10.01 32.09 19.19
CA ALA A 98 10.58 32.97 20.22
C ALA A 98 10.25 34.44 19.95
N ASN A 99 10.36 34.88 18.69
CA ASN A 99 10.02 36.25 18.28
C ASN A 99 8.52 36.52 18.44
N ASP A 100 7.66 35.52 18.17
CA ASP A 100 6.22 35.64 18.31
C ASP A 100 5.79 35.85 19.77
N GLN A 101 6.39 35.12 20.73
CA GLN A 101 6.10 35.33 22.14
C GLN A 101 6.51 36.73 22.63
N ALA A 102 7.66 37.24 22.15
CA ALA A 102 8.11 38.59 22.47
C ALA A 102 7.14 39.65 21.89
N ASN A 103 6.77 39.52 20.61
CA ASN A 103 5.83 40.41 19.94
C ASN A 103 4.44 40.38 20.60
N LEU A 104 4.00 39.20 21.05
CA LEU A 104 2.72 39.07 21.74
C LEU A 104 2.72 39.82 23.08
N ARG A 105 3.81 39.74 23.84
CA ARG A 105 3.95 40.50 25.10
C ARG A 105 3.87 42.00 24.83
N LEU A 106 4.59 42.49 23.82
CA LEU A 106 4.52 43.91 23.41
C LEU A 106 3.11 44.34 23.00
N TYR A 107 2.38 43.49 22.27
CA TYR A 107 1.00 43.75 21.89
C TYR A 107 0.06 43.80 23.11
N LEU A 108 0.20 42.86 24.05
CA LEU A 108 -0.61 42.81 25.27
C LEU A 108 -0.33 43.99 26.21
N ASP A 109 0.92 44.46 26.27
CA ASP A 109 1.32 45.62 27.07
C ASP A 109 0.77 46.93 26.48
N GLY A 110 0.49 46.97 25.17
CA GLY A 110 -0.19 48.10 24.51
C GLY A 110 -1.65 48.31 24.95
N PHE A 111 -2.30 47.30 25.55
CA PHE A 111 -3.63 47.44 26.13
C PHE A 111 -3.53 47.92 27.58
N ALA A 112 -3.38 49.24 27.75
CA ALA A 112 -3.22 49.91 29.04
C ALA A 112 -4.30 49.58 30.10
N ASN A 113 -5.46 49.08 29.68
CA ASN A 113 -6.59 48.76 30.55
C ASN A 113 -6.90 47.25 30.67
N SER A 114 -6.04 46.37 30.17
CA SER A 114 -6.27 44.93 30.24
C SER A 114 -6.01 44.37 31.64
N THR A 115 -6.96 43.63 32.19
CA THR A 115 -6.78 42.96 33.49
C THR A 115 -5.82 41.77 33.37
N PRO A 116 -5.10 41.39 34.45
CA PRO A 116 -4.23 40.21 34.42
C PRO A 116 -4.94 38.92 33.99
N ALA A 117 -6.21 38.75 34.37
CA ALA A 117 -7.02 37.60 34.00
C ALA A 117 -7.33 37.55 32.49
N GLU A 118 -7.58 38.69 31.84
CA GLU A 118 -7.78 38.74 30.40
C GLU A 118 -6.51 38.42 29.63
N ARG A 119 -5.35 38.90 30.11
CA ARG A 119 -4.04 38.58 29.52
C ARG A 119 -3.75 37.08 29.59
N ASP A 120 -3.99 36.45 30.74
CA ASP A 120 -3.81 35.01 30.93
C ASP A 120 -4.75 34.17 30.04
N ARG A 121 -6.01 34.60 29.92
CA ARG A 121 -6.97 33.97 29.01
C ARG A 121 -6.50 34.04 27.55
N ILE A 122 -6.03 35.20 27.09
CA ILE A 122 -5.53 35.37 25.72
C ILE A 122 -4.28 34.52 25.47
N GLN A 123 -3.33 34.51 26.41
CA GLN A 123 -2.14 33.66 26.32
C GLN A 123 -2.50 32.17 26.25
N THR A 124 -3.46 31.74 27.07
CA THR A 124 -3.97 30.36 27.05
C THR A 124 -4.61 30.02 25.71
N GLN A 125 -5.47 30.90 25.17
CA GLN A 125 -6.10 30.68 23.87
C GLN A 125 -5.09 30.62 22.73
N LEU A 126 -4.08 31.50 22.75
CA LEU A 126 -3.02 31.50 21.74
C LEU A 126 -2.13 30.27 21.83
N GLY A 127 -1.78 29.83 23.03
CA GLY A 127 -1.05 28.58 23.22
C GLY A 127 -1.82 27.36 22.69
N GLN A 128 -3.15 27.36 22.87
CA GLN A 128 -4.01 26.32 22.30
C GLN A 128 -4.04 26.38 20.76
N ILE A 129 -4.16 27.57 20.17
CA ILE A 129 -4.12 27.76 18.71
C ILE A 129 -2.78 27.30 18.14
N GLU A 130 -1.67 27.69 18.75
CA GLU A 130 -0.33 27.29 18.31
C GLU A 130 -0.14 25.77 18.37
N ARG A 131 -0.55 25.15 19.48
CA ARG A 131 -0.49 23.69 19.63
C ARG A 131 -1.30 22.98 18.55
N ARG A 132 -2.51 23.47 18.25
CA ARG A 132 -3.34 22.92 17.17
C ARG A 132 -2.66 23.10 15.82
N ALA A 133 -2.14 24.29 15.52
CA ALA A 133 -1.45 24.58 14.27
C ALA A 133 -0.24 23.66 14.04
N LYS A 134 0.57 23.38 15.07
CA LYS A 134 1.69 22.42 15.00
C LYS A 134 1.23 21.01 14.70
N VAL A 135 0.17 20.55 15.37
CA VAL A 135 -0.41 19.23 15.10
C VAL A 135 -0.91 19.15 13.66
N TYR A 136 -1.60 20.18 13.18
CA TYR A 136 -2.07 20.25 11.79
C TYR A 136 -0.93 20.22 10.79
N ALA A 137 0.09 21.05 10.98
CA ALA A 137 1.26 21.06 10.09
C ALA A 137 1.89 19.66 10.00
N ARG A 138 2.07 18.98 11.13
CA ARG A 138 2.62 17.61 11.18
C ARG A 138 1.74 16.60 10.45
N ILE A 139 0.42 16.63 10.69
CA ILE A 139 -0.54 15.72 10.03
C ILE A 139 -0.55 15.97 8.52
N SER A 140 -0.58 17.23 8.08
CA SER A 140 -0.56 17.60 6.67
C SER A 140 0.71 17.12 5.98
N ILE A 141 1.89 17.35 6.56
CA ILE A 141 3.18 16.87 6.02
C ILE A 141 3.15 15.35 5.79
N PHE A 142 2.74 14.61 6.82
CA PHE A 142 2.64 13.16 6.76
C PHE A 142 1.66 12.71 5.68
N TYR A 143 0.50 13.35 5.60
CA TYR A 143 -0.55 13.04 4.65
C TYR A 143 -0.11 13.25 3.20
N TYR A 144 0.37 14.45 2.88
CA TYR A 144 0.81 14.80 1.53
C TYR A 144 1.98 13.93 1.07
N THR A 145 2.90 13.59 1.97
CA THR A 145 4.03 12.70 1.67
C THR A 145 3.56 11.30 1.28
N ARG A 146 2.61 10.72 2.04
CA ARG A 146 2.05 9.40 1.73
C ARG A 146 1.20 9.41 0.47
N LEU A 147 0.38 10.46 0.29
CA LEU A 147 -0.44 10.61 -0.90
C LEU A 147 0.41 10.73 -2.17
N PHE A 148 1.47 11.55 -2.13
CA PHE A 148 2.43 11.67 -3.22
C PHE A 148 3.04 10.30 -3.57
N SER A 149 3.51 9.56 -2.57
CA SER A 149 4.14 8.24 -2.78
C SER A 149 3.16 7.22 -3.35
N ALA A 150 1.90 7.22 -2.88
CA ALA A 150 0.85 6.37 -3.41
C ALA A 150 0.54 6.70 -4.88
N ILE A 151 0.36 7.98 -5.22
CA ILE A 151 0.09 8.42 -6.60
C ILE A 151 1.26 8.07 -7.52
N ALA A 152 2.50 8.32 -7.09
CA ALA A 152 3.69 8.02 -7.87
C ALA A 152 3.85 6.50 -8.12
N LEU A 153 3.61 5.68 -7.09
CA LEU A 153 3.68 4.23 -7.22
C LEU A 153 2.55 3.70 -8.12
N ALA A 154 1.30 4.12 -7.88
CA ALA A 154 0.15 3.70 -8.69
C ALA A 154 0.30 4.12 -10.16
N SER A 155 0.81 5.33 -10.43
CA SER A 155 1.04 5.81 -11.80
C SER A 155 2.13 5.00 -12.50
N SER A 156 3.25 4.71 -11.82
CA SER A 156 4.35 3.94 -12.41
C SER A 156 3.95 2.49 -12.68
N THR A 157 3.26 1.82 -11.75
CA THR A 157 2.74 0.46 -11.99
C THR A 157 1.62 0.44 -13.04
N GLY A 158 0.80 1.49 -13.10
CA GLY A 158 -0.25 1.64 -14.10
C GLY A 158 0.32 1.76 -15.52
N ILE A 159 1.41 2.52 -15.71
CA ILE A 159 2.11 2.61 -16.99
C ILE A 159 2.67 1.23 -17.40
N ILE A 160 3.31 0.51 -16.48
CA ILE A 160 3.83 -0.85 -16.76
C ILE A 160 2.67 -1.78 -17.17
N ALA A 161 1.57 -1.76 -16.42
CA ALA A 161 0.38 -2.55 -16.72
C ALA A 161 -0.19 -2.21 -18.12
N ALA A 162 -0.28 -0.92 -18.46
CA ALA A 162 -0.77 -0.47 -19.76
C ALA A 162 0.11 -0.96 -20.92
N VAL A 163 1.45 -0.92 -20.77
CA VAL A 163 2.40 -1.44 -21.76
C VAL A 163 2.25 -2.95 -21.94
N CYS A 164 2.14 -3.71 -20.84
CA CYS A 164 1.90 -5.14 -20.90
C CYS A 164 0.55 -5.47 -21.57
N LEU A 165 -0.51 -4.74 -21.21
CA LEU A 165 -1.83 -4.92 -21.81
C LEU A 165 -1.79 -4.66 -23.31
N PHE A 166 -1.15 -3.57 -23.76
CA PHE A 166 -0.99 -3.28 -25.18
C PHE A 166 -0.32 -4.44 -25.94
N TYR A 167 0.74 -5.02 -25.37
CA TYR A 167 1.41 -6.19 -25.96
C TYR A 167 0.50 -7.41 -26.01
N ILE A 168 -0.21 -7.72 -24.92
CA ILE A 168 -1.17 -8.83 -24.83
C ILE A 168 -2.30 -8.65 -25.86
N SER A 169 -2.82 -7.44 -26.02
CA SER A 169 -3.86 -7.12 -27.00
C SER A 169 -3.41 -7.33 -28.45
N LYS A 170 -2.14 -7.04 -28.76
CA LYS A 170 -1.59 -7.23 -30.11
C LYS A 170 -1.39 -8.71 -30.46
N VAL A 171 -0.86 -9.50 -29.52
CA VAL A 171 -0.55 -10.92 -29.74
C VAL A 171 -1.80 -11.80 -29.56
N GLY A 172 -2.73 -11.38 -28.70
CA GLY A 172 -3.85 -12.18 -28.24
C GLY A 172 -3.54 -12.91 -26.92
N TRP A 173 -4.56 -13.07 -26.09
CA TRP A 173 -4.41 -13.63 -24.73
C TRP A 173 -3.92 -15.08 -24.71
N LYS A 174 -4.24 -15.87 -25.74
CA LYS A 174 -3.86 -17.30 -25.82
C LYS A 174 -2.39 -17.50 -26.19
N ASP A 175 -1.86 -16.62 -27.04
CA ASP A 175 -0.51 -16.74 -27.60
C ASP A 175 0.50 -15.82 -26.89
N ALA A 176 0.03 -14.95 -25.99
CA ALA A 176 0.88 -14.08 -25.20
C ALA A 176 1.76 -14.88 -24.21
N ASN A 177 2.97 -14.40 -23.98
CA ASN A 177 3.88 -14.99 -23.01
C ASN A 177 3.27 -14.92 -21.58
N ASN A 178 3.11 -16.07 -20.93
CA ASN A 178 2.57 -16.20 -19.57
C ASN A 178 3.26 -15.30 -18.53
N TYR A 179 4.55 -14.97 -18.72
CA TYR A 179 5.26 -14.04 -17.83
C TYR A 179 4.75 -12.60 -17.98
N ILE A 180 4.46 -12.14 -19.20
CA ILE A 180 3.93 -10.80 -19.46
C ILE A 180 2.50 -10.68 -18.90
N VAL A 181 1.69 -11.71 -19.08
CA VAL A 181 0.34 -11.79 -18.49
C VAL A 181 0.43 -11.72 -16.96
N ASN A 182 1.35 -12.45 -16.34
CA ASN A 182 1.54 -12.40 -14.88
C ASN A 182 1.97 -11.00 -14.41
N ILE A 183 2.94 -10.36 -15.08
CA ILE A 183 3.37 -8.98 -14.76
C ILE A 183 2.18 -8.03 -14.85
N PHE A 184 1.38 -8.11 -15.91
CA PHE A 184 0.18 -7.29 -16.09
C PHE A 184 -0.80 -7.46 -14.92
N VAL A 185 -1.14 -8.70 -14.55
CA VAL A 185 -2.09 -8.98 -13.47
C VAL A 185 -1.59 -8.44 -12.13
N VAL A 186 -0.33 -8.69 -11.79
CA VAL A 186 0.26 -8.25 -10.52
C VAL A 186 0.36 -6.73 -10.45
N THR A 187 0.88 -6.07 -11.50
CA THR A 187 1.02 -4.60 -11.53
C THR A 187 -0.33 -3.89 -11.56
N SER A 188 -1.34 -4.43 -12.22
CA SER A 188 -2.71 -3.91 -12.17
C SER A 188 -3.30 -4.01 -10.77
N GLY A 189 -3.12 -5.16 -10.09
CA GLY A 189 -3.56 -5.35 -8.71
C GLY A 189 -2.90 -4.37 -7.74
N ILE A 190 -1.58 -4.14 -7.87
CA ILE A 190 -0.85 -3.14 -7.09
C ILE A 190 -1.40 -1.73 -7.36
N THR A 191 -1.60 -1.38 -8.63
CA THR A 191 -2.13 -0.07 -9.03
C THR A 191 -3.49 0.22 -8.39
N VAL A 192 -4.40 -0.75 -8.45
CA VAL A 192 -5.74 -0.63 -7.83
C VAL A 192 -5.63 -0.54 -6.31
N LEU A 193 -4.83 -1.41 -5.68
CA LEU A 193 -4.68 -1.43 -4.23
C LEU A 193 -4.12 -0.11 -3.70
N VAL A 194 -3.05 0.40 -4.31
CA VAL A 194 -2.39 1.64 -3.88
C VAL A 194 -3.25 2.87 -4.25
N GLY A 195 -3.87 2.88 -5.42
CA GLY A 195 -4.75 3.96 -5.87
C GLY A 195 -6.03 4.10 -5.06
N ALA A 196 -6.60 2.97 -4.58
CA ALA A 196 -7.80 2.98 -3.75
C ALA A 196 -7.53 3.37 -2.29
N PHE A 197 -6.26 3.42 -1.86
CA PHE A 197 -5.89 3.67 -0.47
C PHE A 197 -6.54 4.95 0.12
N PRO A 198 -6.48 6.14 -0.54
CA PRO A 198 -7.07 7.35 0.04
C PRO A 198 -8.60 7.24 0.26
N VAL A 199 -9.29 6.55 -0.67
CA VAL A 199 -10.74 6.38 -0.65
C VAL A 199 -11.17 5.41 0.47
N VAL A 200 -10.47 4.27 0.59
CA VAL A 200 -10.78 3.25 1.61
C VAL A 200 -10.67 3.83 3.02
N PHE A 201 -9.66 4.65 3.27
CA PHE A 201 -9.46 5.29 4.57
C PHE A 201 -10.29 6.57 4.76
N GLN A 202 -11.19 6.89 3.82
CA GLN A 202 -12.08 8.06 3.86
C GLN A 202 -11.37 9.33 4.33
N GLN A 203 -10.17 9.55 3.81
CA GLN A 203 -9.27 10.54 4.37
C GLN A 203 -9.87 11.95 4.34
N GLU A 204 -10.62 12.27 3.29
CA GLU A 204 -11.36 13.51 3.15
C GLU A 204 -12.45 13.68 4.22
N ASN A 205 -13.22 12.62 4.50
CA ASN A 205 -14.27 12.67 5.52
C ASN A 205 -13.70 12.84 6.94
N ASN A 206 -12.54 12.23 7.21
CA ASN A 206 -11.90 12.33 8.52
C ASN A 206 -11.37 13.75 8.79
N VAL A 207 -10.87 14.43 7.76
CA VAL A 207 -10.47 15.85 7.88
C VAL A 207 -11.71 16.72 8.12
N GLN A 208 -12.78 16.54 7.35
CA GLN A 208 -13.99 17.38 7.46
C GLN A 208 -14.76 17.21 8.78
N LYS A 209 -14.80 15.99 9.35
CA LYS A 209 -15.56 15.69 10.58
C LYS A 209 -14.84 16.05 11.88
N THR A 210 -13.58 16.48 11.82
CA THR A 210 -12.86 16.83 13.05
C THR A 210 -13.39 18.17 13.58
N PRO A 211 -13.96 18.24 14.81
CA PRO A 211 -14.74 19.39 15.31
C PRO A 211 -13.93 20.69 15.52
N SER A 212 -12.62 20.68 15.23
CA SER A 212 -11.80 21.89 15.20
C SER A 212 -11.84 22.64 13.85
N PHE A 213 -12.66 22.18 12.89
CA PHE A 213 -12.90 22.83 11.59
C PHE A 213 -14.25 23.55 11.46
N SER A 214 -15.10 23.50 12.48
CA SER A 214 -16.39 24.23 12.56
C SER A 214 -16.33 25.36 13.56
#